data_AF-A0A935I3B3-F1
#
_entry.id   AF-A0A935I3B3-F1
#
_cell.length_a   1.000
_cell.length_b   1.000
_cell.length_c   1.000
_cell.angle_alpha   90.00
_cell.angle_beta   90.00
_cell.angle_gamma   90.00
#
_symmetry.space_group_name_H-M   'P 1'
#
loop_
_entity.id
_entity.type
_entity.pdbx_description
1 polymer ?
#
loop_
_entity_poly.entity_id
_entity_poly.type
_entity_poly.pdbx_seq_one_letter_code
_entity_poly.pdbx_strand_id
1 'polypeptide(L)'
;MYFEKLRNALIDNVIIDNCGTDAAYGFNNGIDINLKYDSYSNITIQNCSITNSGVMGTATDVNNPSALAIKARDDSPSYNTDPATLTGFTLKNCFVSGPVNGLRFGEFNKTNNSPTGNTVIENHFGGAYSNKAIVNKTANNISVSCNWYGSAVPGTVFALHGSGISFIPFLTNGTDDQFSTPGFQIVPGSCNGLGPVKNITQITSYPTIQLAVNAANSGDVIEIDPGTYNEQVLINKEVTIKNSGVKPVINFTGTPALVSGKLTIFEITVPNVTIDSLDFEVDLSKLGSAILASALNINNLSIKNNDINPYKSGALVSFGLRNAVSINYGAYRISSANPSNIFAEKNNISYNFYGTPLDPNDDAGFRSGFATDEGGGTFTLNTIQTISQDIEARFGGAGDINVTSNNINGGGVNLSEYNGGAGNINVTGNIFDGTFGNTYSSSLRLKNNQQIKTTLVSGNTFQNHNWGISLENYRAVTITNNTFTPVSASTVFRHITVNTKLLASSSATVTQTAIDAAFTNNTFNGSGTPGGTGMAFYNHDSDNDTYGTFTLGSSGNENNFNTGIANFIALDPSAGPSWPSAFPGK
;
A
#
# COMPACT_ATOMS: atom_id res chain seq x y z
N MET A 1 -26.32 23.85 29.71
CA MET A 1 -25.87 23.76 31.13
C MET A 1 -24.36 23.85 31.18
N TYR A 2 -23.78 24.53 32.18
CA TYR A 2 -22.31 24.69 32.33
C TYR A 2 -21.88 24.45 33.78
N PHE A 3 -20.92 23.56 34.00
CA PHE A 3 -20.43 23.20 35.34
C PHE A 3 -18.90 23.22 35.40
N GLU A 4 -18.32 23.95 36.35
CA GLU A 4 -16.87 23.94 36.62
C GLU A 4 -16.48 23.08 37.82
N LYS A 5 -17.44 22.77 38.70
CA LYS A 5 -17.30 21.88 39.85
C LYS A 5 -18.58 21.06 40.01
N LEU A 6 -18.51 19.74 39.84
CA LEU A 6 -19.65 18.83 39.93
C LEU A 6 -19.18 17.43 40.37
N ARG A 7 -19.79 16.83 41.40
CA ARG A 7 -19.52 15.45 41.85
C ARG A 7 -20.78 14.84 42.42
N ASN A 8 -20.89 13.51 42.38
CA ASN A 8 -22.04 12.77 42.92
C ASN A 8 -23.38 13.33 42.40
N ALA A 9 -23.46 13.55 41.09
CA ALA A 9 -24.57 14.23 40.45
C ALA A 9 -25.35 13.29 39.54
N LEU A 10 -26.67 13.43 39.55
CA LEU A 10 -27.59 12.76 38.63
C LEU A 10 -28.33 13.83 37.83
N ILE A 11 -28.23 13.75 36.50
CA ILE A 11 -29.04 14.49 35.55
C ILE A 11 -29.92 13.45 34.86
N ASP A 12 -31.22 13.45 35.17
CA ASP A 12 -32.16 12.41 34.73
C ASP A 12 -33.40 13.04 34.10
N ASN A 13 -33.86 12.48 32.98
CA ASN A 13 -35.08 12.88 32.29
C ASN A 13 -35.12 14.39 31.95
N VAL A 14 -34.01 14.90 31.40
CA VAL A 14 -33.90 16.30 30.97
C VAL A 14 -33.93 16.39 29.45
N ILE A 15 -34.64 17.41 28.95
CA ILE A 15 -34.64 17.79 27.54
C ILE A 15 -33.75 19.03 27.40
N ILE A 16 -32.65 18.89 26.65
CA ILE A 16 -31.78 19.97 26.18
C ILE A 16 -31.87 19.96 24.66
N ASP A 17 -32.76 20.78 24.13
CA ASP A 17 -32.98 20.89 22.69
C ASP A 17 -32.59 22.29 22.20
N ASN A 18 -31.95 22.35 21.04
CA ASN A 18 -31.60 23.60 20.36
C ASN A 18 -30.78 24.58 21.24
N CYS A 19 -29.90 24.04 22.09
CA CYS A 19 -29.03 24.79 23.00
C CYS A 19 -27.61 24.93 22.45
N GLY A 20 -26.93 26.04 22.74
CA GLY A 20 -25.61 26.30 22.15
C GLY A 20 -25.73 26.48 20.63
N THR A 21 -26.52 27.47 20.24
CA THR A 21 -26.93 27.73 18.84
C THR A 21 -26.54 29.14 18.37
N ASP A 22 -25.72 29.85 19.14
CA ASP A 22 -25.33 31.23 18.85
C ASP A 22 -24.29 31.28 17.72
N ALA A 23 -24.68 31.86 16.58
CA ALA A 23 -23.79 32.00 15.42
C ALA A 23 -22.54 32.85 15.70
N ALA A 24 -22.56 33.71 16.73
CA ALA A 24 -21.43 34.57 17.12
C ALA A 24 -20.51 33.93 18.17
N TYR A 25 -20.83 32.75 18.70
CA TYR A 25 -20.08 32.11 19.78
C TYR A 25 -19.44 30.78 19.35
N GLY A 26 -18.26 30.45 19.87
CA GLY A 26 -17.49 29.26 19.45
C GLY A 26 -17.62 28.05 20.37
N PHE A 27 -18.01 28.22 21.64
CA PHE A 27 -18.05 27.14 22.65
C PHE A 27 -19.48 26.64 22.87
N ASN A 28 -20.24 26.53 21.79
CA ASN A 28 -21.68 26.31 21.71
C ASN A 28 -22.18 24.95 22.26
N ASN A 29 -21.72 24.50 23.43
CA ASN A 29 -22.09 23.20 23.97
C ASN A 29 -23.51 23.21 24.55
N GLY A 30 -24.29 22.16 24.31
CA GLY A 30 -25.60 21.99 24.95
C GLY A 30 -25.45 21.79 26.46
N ILE A 31 -24.64 20.81 26.84
CA ILE A 31 -24.13 20.62 28.20
C ILE A 31 -22.60 20.64 28.16
N ASP A 32 -21.98 21.43 29.03
CA ASP A 32 -20.52 21.48 29.21
C ASP A 32 -20.16 21.23 30.67
N ILE A 33 -19.60 20.04 30.93
CA ILE A 33 -18.96 19.68 32.19
C ILE A 33 -17.47 19.99 32.02
N ASN A 34 -17.04 21.17 32.49
CA ASN A 34 -15.70 21.72 32.33
C ASN A 34 -14.98 21.79 33.69
N LEU A 35 -14.69 20.63 34.28
CA LEU A 35 -14.23 20.51 35.66
C LEU A 35 -12.80 21.02 35.86
N LYS A 36 -12.56 21.75 36.94
CA LYS A 36 -11.26 22.39 37.25
C LYS A 36 -10.86 22.21 38.72
N TYR A 37 -9.55 22.11 38.99
CA TYR A 37 -8.91 22.27 40.31
C TYR A 37 -9.36 21.30 41.42
N ASP A 38 -9.84 20.10 41.08
CA ASP A 38 -10.22 19.10 42.09
C ASP A 38 -10.42 17.71 41.48
N SER A 39 -10.53 16.70 42.34
CA SER A 39 -10.96 15.36 41.95
C SER A 39 -12.47 15.19 42.06
N TYR A 40 -13.08 14.69 41.00
CA TYR A 40 -14.52 14.50 40.85
C TYR A 40 -14.84 13.05 40.52
N SER A 41 -16.05 12.61 40.88
CA SER A 41 -16.52 11.27 40.59
C SER A 41 -18.04 11.19 40.55
N ASN A 42 -18.55 10.06 40.05
CA ASN A 42 -19.96 9.66 40.12
C ASN A 42 -20.92 10.71 39.53
N ILE A 43 -20.68 11.09 38.27
CA ILE A 43 -21.60 11.96 37.52
C ILE A 43 -22.35 11.08 36.52
N THR A 44 -23.68 11.04 36.62
CA THR A 44 -24.54 10.26 35.73
C THR A 44 -25.47 11.19 34.96
N ILE A 45 -25.52 11.02 33.65
CA ILE A 45 -26.54 11.59 32.77
C ILE A 45 -27.33 10.43 32.19
N GLN A 46 -28.63 10.39 32.45
CA GLN A 46 -29.46 9.29 31.98
C GLN A 46 -30.86 9.72 31.53
N ASN A 47 -31.45 8.90 30.66
CA ASN A 47 -32.83 9.08 30.17
C ASN A 47 -33.11 10.48 29.58
N CYS A 48 -32.08 11.16 29.07
CA CYS A 48 -32.16 12.53 28.59
C CYS A 48 -32.34 12.58 27.05
N SER A 49 -32.90 13.69 26.57
CA SER A 49 -32.83 14.07 25.15
C SER A 49 -31.95 15.31 25.01
N ILE A 50 -30.75 15.14 24.47
CA ILE A 50 -29.75 16.20 24.26
C ILE A 50 -29.56 16.35 22.76
N THR A 51 -30.43 17.14 22.13
CA THR A 51 -30.59 17.16 20.67
C THR A 51 -30.39 18.55 20.09
N ASN A 52 -30.07 18.61 18.79
CA ASN A 52 -29.96 19.85 18.02
C ASN A 52 -29.05 20.91 18.67
N SER A 53 -28.08 20.47 19.47
CA SER A 53 -27.22 21.35 20.28
C SER A 53 -25.77 21.22 19.82
N GLY A 54 -24.94 22.27 19.94
CA GLY A 54 -23.57 22.19 19.43
C GLY A 54 -23.37 22.73 18.02
N VAL A 55 -23.83 23.94 17.70
CA VAL A 55 -23.57 24.56 16.37
C VAL A 55 -22.14 25.07 16.25
N MET A 56 -21.63 25.16 15.01
CA MET A 56 -20.28 25.64 14.73
C MET A 56 -20.03 27.07 15.23
N GLY A 57 -20.98 27.97 15.00
CA GLY A 57 -20.84 29.40 15.33
C GLY A 57 -19.51 29.97 14.84
N THR A 58 -18.75 30.62 15.72
CA THR A 58 -17.42 31.18 15.41
C THR A 58 -16.25 30.23 15.69
N ALA A 59 -16.51 28.96 16.01
CA ALA A 59 -15.45 28.00 16.27
C ALA A 59 -14.54 27.80 15.05
N THR A 60 -13.24 27.75 15.26
CA THR A 60 -12.25 27.43 14.22
C THR A 60 -11.82 25.96 14.23
N ASP A 61 -11.96 25.29 15.38
CA ASP A 61 -11.75 23.84 15.51
C ASP A 61 -13.11 23.14 15.52
N VAL A 62 -13.32 22.25 14.55
CA VAL A 62 -14.55 21.47 14.40
C VAL A 62 -14.80 20.53 15.59
N ASN A 63 -13.78 20.22 16.39
CA ASN A 63 -13.93 19.45 17.62
C ASN A 63 -14.42 20.30 18.80
N ASN A 64 -14.64 21.61 18.64
CA ASN A 64 -15.02 22.48 19.74
C ASN A 64 -16.50 22.31 20.18
N PRO A 65 -17.49 22.59 19.32
CA PRO A 65 -18.89 22.52 19.73
C PRO A 65 -19.39 21.07 19.77
N SER A 66 -20.22 20.76 20.75
CA SER A 66 -20.79 19.42 20.93
C SER A 66 -22.14 19.48 21.64
N ALA A 67 -23.03 18.53 21.40
CA ALA A 67 -24.27 18.42 22.18
C ALA A 67 -23.94 18.20 23.67
N LEU A 68 -22.92 17.36 23.95
CA LEU A 68 -22.39 17.08 25.28
C LEU A 68 -20.86 17.13 25.30
N ALA A 69 -20.29 18.00 26.14
CA ALA A 69 -18.85 18.07 26.40
C ALA A 69 -18.54 17.65 27.84
N ILE A 70 -17.63 16.70 28.03
CA ILE A 70 -17.23 16.18 29.34
C ILE A 70 -15.71 16.29 29.49
N LYS A 71 -15.25 17.10 30.44
CA LYS A 71 -13.85 17.49 30.56
C LYS A 71 -13.46 17.57 32.03
N ALA A 72 -12.27 17.07 32.32
CA ALA A 72 -11.54 17.36 33.55
C ALA A 72 -10.19 17.94 33.13
N ARG A 73 -10.01 19.24 33.40
CA ARG A 73 -8.92 20.04 32.86
C ARG A 73 -7.62 19.78 33.62
N ASP A 74 -6.59 19.37 32.90
CA ASP A 74 -5.22 19.21 33.39
C ASP A 74 -4.18 19.89 32.47
N ASP A 75 -4.65 20.67 31.50
CA ASP A 75 -3.82 21.26 30.45
C ASP A 75 -3.06 22.53 30.87
N SER A 76 -1.86 22.67 30.32
CA SER A 76 -1.01 23.85 30.47
C SER A 76 -1.55 25.07 29.68
N PRO A 77 -1.37 26.31 30.19
CA PRO A 77 -0.67 26.66 31.45
C PRO A 77 -1.60 26.86 32.67
N SER A 78 -2.91 26.71 32.48
CA SER A 78 -3.90 27.18 33.46
C SER A 78 -4.36 26.10 34.45
N TYR A 79 -4.21 24.82 34.10
CA TYR A 79 -4.78 23.70 34.85
C TYR A 79 -3.77 22.60 35.16
N ASN A 80 -2.50 22.74 34.75
CA ASN A 80 -1.47 21.71 34.93
C ASN A 80 -0.84 21.70 36.34
N THR A 81 -0.95 22.79 37.12
CA THR A 81 -0.39 22.85 38.48
C THR A 81 -1.31 22.23 39.53
N ASP A 82 -2.62 22.26 39.28
CA ASP A 82 -3.66 21.68 40.11
C ASP A 82 -4.74 21.06 39.20
N PRO A 83 -4.46 19.87 38.64
CA PRO A 83 -5.28 19.28 37.60
C PRO A 83 -6.59 18.71 38.15
N ALA A 84 -7.67 18.87 37.39
CA ALA A 84 -8.90 18.19 37.68
C ALA A 84 -8.87 16.73 37.22
N THR A 85 -9.51 15.85 37.99
CA THR A 85 -9.78 14.47 37.58
C THR A 85 -11.27 14.16 37.64
N LEU A 86 -11.73 13.25 36.78
CA LEU A 86 -13.09 12.72 36.78
C LEU A 86 -13.02 11.22 36.54
N THR A 87 -13.61 10.46 37.48
CA THR A 87 -13.71 9.01 37.41
C THR A 87 -15.18 8.57 37.49
N GLY A 88 -15.55 7.52 36.76
CA GLY A 88 -16.91 6.95 36.86
C GLY A 88 -18.01 7.84 36.31
N PHE A 89 -17.75 8.61 35.23
CA PHE A 89 -18.81 9.28 34.49
C PHE A 89 -19.68 8.25 33.75
N THR A 90 -21.00 8.41 33.80
CA THR A 90 -21.95 7.53 33.12
C THR A 90 -22.88 8.33 32.21
N LEU A 91 -23.00 7.90 30.95
CA LEU A 91 -24.03 8.35 30.00
C LEU A 91 -24.83 7.12 29.53
N LYS A 92 -26.12 7.09 29.85
CA LYS A 92 -26.97 5.94 29.54
C LYS A 92 -28.39 6.32 29.12
N ASN A 93 -29.00 5.57 28.20
CA ASN A 93 -30.39 5.76 27.78
C ASN A 93 -30.69 7.16 27.25
N CYS A 94 -29.71 7.83 26.65
CA CYS A 94 -29.91 9.19 26.13
C CYS A 94 -30.09 9.19 24.62
N PHE A 95 -30.95 10.09 24.12
CA PHE A 95 -30.90 10.55 22.74
C PHE A 95 -29.89 11.70 22.65
N VAL A 96 -28.87 11.57 21.79
CA VAL A 96 -27.83 12.59 21.64
C VAL A 96 -27.66 12.94 20.16
N SER A 97 -27.94 14.20 19.80
CA SER A 97 -27.67 14.71 18.46
C SER A 97 -27.18 16.15 18.50
N GLY A 98 -26.33 16.50 17.56
CA GLY A 98 -25.83 17.86 17.38
C GLY A 98 -25.48 18.05 15.91
N PRO A 99 -25.47 19.29 15.39
CA PRO A 99 -25.13 19.46 13.99
C PRO A 99 -23.62 19.27 13.74
N VAL A 100 -22.76 19.38 14.76
CA VAL A 100 -21.30 19.18 14.62
C VAL A 100 -20.80 17.92 15.30
N ASN A 101 -20.87 17.86 16.65
CA ASN A 101 -20.48 16.67 17.42
C ASN A 101 -21.57 16.25 18.41
N GLY A 102 -21.71 14.95 18.66
CA GLY A 102 -22.61 14.42 19.69
C GLY A 102 -21.99 14.55 21.08
N LEU A 103 -21.03 13.69 21.39
CA LEU A 103 -20.31 13.64 22.66
C LEU A 103 -18.82 13.94 22.44
N ARG A 104 -18.23 14.79 23.27
CA ARG A 104 -16.78 14.96 23.35
C ARG A 104 -16.26 14.72 24.75
N PHE A 105 -15.23 13.89 24.86
CA PHE A 105 -14.38 13.81 26.05
C PHE A 105 -13.10 14.64 25.90
N GLY A 106 -12.74 15.36 26.96
CA GLY A 106 -11.57 16.24 26.99
C GLY A 106 -11.79 17.59 26.30
N GLU A 107 -10.86 18.51 26.53
CA GLU A 107 -10.83 19.83 25.89
C GLU A 107 -10.24 19.71 24.47
N PHE A 108 -10.88 20.38 23.51
CA PHE A 108 -10.37 20.50 22.14
C PHE A 108 -9.00 21.19 22.11
N ASN A 109 -8.17 20.85 21.12
CA ASN A 109 -6.77 21.27 21.01
C ASN A 109 -5.86 20.96 22.22
N LYS A 110 -6.33 20.14 23.16
CA LYS A 110 -5.57 19.65 24.30
C LYS A 110 -5.60 18.12 24.31
N THR A 111 -4.74 17.52 25.12
CA THR A 111 -4.75 16.10 25.41
C THR A 111 -4.82 15.94 26.92
N ASN A 112 -6.02 15.69 27.44
CA ASN A 112 -6.23 15.56 28.88
C ASN A 112 -6.04 14.11 29.35
N ASN A 113 -5.51 13.87 30.54
CA ASN A 113 -5.39 12.50 31.08
C ASN A 113 -6.74 11.95 31.60
N SER A 114 -7.72 12.83 31.79
CA SER A 114 -9.01 12.58 32.43
C SER A 114 -10.13 13.22 31.60
N PRO A 115 -11.37 12.67 31.56
CA PRO A 115 -11.93 11.63 32.44
C PRO A 115 -11.52 10.18 32.14
N THR A 116 -11.55 9.32 33.16
CA THR A 116 -11.23 7.89 33.07
C THR A 116 -12.34 7.02 33.68
N GLY A 117 -12.38 5.73 33.34
CA GLY A 117 -13.39 4.80 33.86
C GLY A 117 -14.82 5.18 33.49
N ASN A 118 -15.01 5.77 32.30
CA ASN A 118 -16.31 6.24 31.82
C ASN A 118 -17.15 5.06 31.30
N THR A 119 -18.46 5.12 31.52
CA THR A 119 -19.46 4.20 30.94
C THR A 119 -20.36 4.98 29.99
N VAL A 120 -20.36 4.63 28.71
CA VAL A 120 -21.26 5.23 27.71
C VAL A 120 -21.93 4.10 26.96
N ILE A 121 -23.17 3.79 27.32
CA ILE A 121 -23.90 2.61 26.81
C ILE A 121 -25.37 2.94 26.59
N GLU A 122 -26.03 2.20 25.71
CA GLU A 122 -27.48 2.27 25.49
C GLU A 122 -27.94 3.68 25.12
N ASN A 123 -27.16 4.43 24.34
CA ASN A 123 -27.53 5.75 23.83
C ASN A 123 -27.82 5.70 22.33
N HIS A 124 -28.63 6.65 21.87
CA HIS A 124 -28.98 6.85 20.47
C HIS A 124 -28.29 8.11 19.92
N PHE A 125 -27.24 7.91 19.13
CA PHE A 125 -26.50 8.92 18.38
C PHE A 125 -26.94 9.02 16.90
N GLY A 126 -28.16 8.59 16.54
CA GLY A 126 -28.61 8.52 15.14
C GLY A 126 -28.98 9.86 14.47
N GLY A 127 -28.16 10.90 14.61
CA GLY A 127 -28.30 12.19 13.92
C GLY A 127 -27.23 12.42 12.84
N ALA A 128 -27.45 13.39 11.95
CA ALA A 128 -26.43 13.83 11.00
C ALA A 128 -25.41 14.75 11.71
N TYR A 129 -24.14 14.35 11.71
CA TYR A 129 -23.03 15.14 12.26
C TYR A 129 -22.17 15.66 11.10
N SER A 130 -21.82 16.96 11.12
CA SER A 130 -20.82 17.49 10.19
C SER A 130 -19.39 17.08 10.55
N ASN A 131 -19.15 16.56 11.76
CA ASN A 131 -17.87 15.99 12.17
C ASN A 131 -17.99 14.55 12.69
N LYS A 132 -18.34 14.34 13.97
CA LYS A 132 -18.33 13.00 14.62
C LYS A 132 -19.45 12.84 15.65
N ALA A 133 -20.00 11.64 15.77
CA ALA A 133 -20.90 11.31 16.86
C ALA A 133 -20.16 11.36 18.22
N ILE A 134 -18.94 10.81 18.27
CA ILE A 134 -18.11 10.81 19.47
C ILE A 134 -16.67 11.22 19.14
N VAL A 135 -16.15 12.19 19.91
CA VAL A 135 -14.76 12.67 19.85
C VAL A 135 -14.07 12.37 21.19
N ASN A 136 -12.87 11.81 21.13
CA ASN A 136 -12.00 11.66 22.31
C ASN A 136 -10.76 12.56 22.17
N LYS A 137 -10.56 13.45 23.14
CA LYS A 137 -9.37 14.30 23.31
C LYS A 137 -8.63 13.96 24.61
N THR A 138 -8.91 12.80 25.19
CA THR A 138 -8.13 12.29 26.32
C THR A 138 -6.93 11.47 25.83
N ALA A 139 -5.94 11.28 26.69
CA ALA A 139 -4.76 10.46 26.42
C ALA A 139 -5.07 8.95 26.38
N ASN A 140 -6.19 8.53 26.99
CA ASN A 140 -6.57 7.14 27.13
C ASN A 140 -7.68 6.76 26.16
N ASN A 141 -7.74 5.49 25.75
CA ASN A 141 -8.87 4.97 24.99
C ASN A 141 -10.13 4.96 25.86
N ILE A 142 -11.26 5.33 25.26
CA ILE A 142 -12.59 5.25 25.90
C ILE A 142 -13.40 4.11 25.29
N SER A 143 -14.19 3.43 26.12
CA SER A 143 -15.14 2.42 25.66
C SER A 143 -16.55 3.01 25.61
N VAL A 144 -17.22 2.84 24.47
CA VAL A 144 -18.55 3.36 24.17
C VAL A 144 -19.40 2.26 23.49
N SER A 145 -19.31 1.03 23.98
CA SER A 145 -20.06 -0.10 23.42
C SER A 145 -21.57 0.04 23.61
N CYS A 146 -22.34 -0.73 22.86
CA CYS A 146 -23.80 -0.81 22.92
C CYS A 146 -24.51 0.54 22.73
N ASN A 147 -24.00 1.40 21.86
CA ASN A 147 -24.72 2.60 21.40
C ASN A 147 -25.16 2.46 19.93
N TRP A 148 -26.25 3.13 19.57
CA TRP A 148 -26.75 3.21 18.19
C TRP A 148 -26.22 4.48 17.51
N TYR A 149 -25.76 4.38 16.27
CA TYR A 149 -25.12 5.49 15.55
C TYR A 149 -25.85 5.91 14.27
N GLY A 150 -27.11 5.50 14.12
CA GLY A 150 -27.89 5.79 12.90
C GLY A 150 -27.67 4.79 11.77
N SER A 151 -26.83 3.77 11.94
CA SER A 151 -26.57 2.72 10.95
C SER A 151 -26.18 1.40 11.60
N ALA A 152 -26.59 0.29 10.99
CA ALA A 152 -26.10 -1.04 11.31
C ALA A 152 -24.85 -1.43 10.49
N VAL A 153 -24.44 -0.59 9.54
CA VAL A 153 -23.31 -0.84 8.64
C VAL A 153 -22.00 -0.47 9.34
N PRO A 154 -21.08 -1.42 9.61
CA PRO A 154 -19.88 -1.18 10.40
C PRO A 154 -18.99 -0.03 9.90
N GLY A 155 -18.79 0.08 8.58
CA GLY A 155 -18.01 1.17 7.99
C GLY A 155 -18.61 2.56 8.24
N THR A 156 -19.94 2.68 8.18
CA THR A 156 -20.65 3.94 8.50
C THR A 156 -20.50 4.27 9.99
N VAL A 157 -20.61 3.28 10.87
CA VAL A 157 -20.45 3.48 12.31
C VAL A 157 -19.01 3.88 12.66
N PHE A 158 -18.01 3.24 12.05
CA PHE A 158 -16.61 3.60 12.24
C PHE A 158 -16.33 5.07 11.87
N ALA A 159 -16.87 5.54 10.74
CA ALA A 159 -16.68 6.92 10.27
C ALA A 159 -17.23 7.98 11.24
N LEU A 160 -18.12 7.63 12.15
CA LEU A 160 -18.71 8.53 13.16
C LEU A 160 -17.86 8.70 14.42
N HIS A 161 -16.74 7.99 14.53
CA HIS A 161 -15.86 8.04 15.69
C HIS A 161 -14.54 8.79 15.39
N GLY A 162 -14.06 9.54 16.38
CA GLY A 162 -12.68 10.01 16.43
C GLY A 162 -11.71 8.90 16.88
N SER A 163 -10.42 9.21 16.91
CA SER A 163 -9.37 8.30 17.39
C SER A 163 -9.51 7.97 18.88
N GLY A 164 -8.97 6.83 19.30
CA GLY A 164 -8.94 6.43 20.71
C GLY A 164 -10.29 6.00 21.29
N ILE A 165 -11.16 5.41 20.46
CA ILE A 165 -12.51 4.98 20.85
C ILE A 165 -12.71 3.51 20.50
N SER A 166 -13.18 2.72 21.46
CA SER A 166 -13.65 1.35 21.26
C SER A 166 -15.17 1.29 21.38
N PHE A 167 -15.85 0.99 20.28
CA PHE A 167 -17.32 1.01 20.18
C PHE A 167 -17.94 -0.35 19.83
N ILE A 168 -17.13 -1.41 19.75
CA ILE A 168 -17.60 -2.76 19.42
C ILE A 168 -17.87 -3.55 20.71
N PRO A 169 -19.02 -4.23 20.85
CA PRO A 169 -20.14 -4.23 19.92
C PRO A 169 -20.93 -2.91 19.95
N PHE A 170 -21.52 -2.52 18.82
CA PHE A 170 -22.48 -1.41 18.74
C PHE A 170 -23.91 -1.94 18.54
N LEU A 171 -24.93 -1.09 18.69
CA LEU A 171 -26.32 -1.51 18.45
C LEU A 171 -26.59 -1.63 16.95
N THR A 172 -27.26 -2.69 16.51
CA THR A 172 -27.70 -2.88 15.10
C THR A 172 -29.15 -2.49 14.87
N ASN A 173 -29.86 -2.06 15.92
CA ASN A 173 -31.23 -1.57 15.86
C ASN A 173 -31.34 -0.24 16.61
N GLY A 174 -31.83 0.79 15.93
CA GLY A 174 -32.04 2.13 16.48
C GLY A 174 -33.45 2.41 17.00
N THR A 175 -34.35 1.44 16.95
CA THR A 175 -35.71 1.59 17.50
C THR A 175 -35.64 1.74 19.01
N ASP A 176 -36.39 2.73 19.51
CA ASP A 176 -36.69 2.85 20.94
C ASP A 176 -37.80 1.87 21.29
N ASP A 177 -37.44 0.79 22.01
CA ASP A 177 -38.32 -0.36 22.29
C ASP A 177 -39.46 -0.01 23.25
N GLN A 178 -39.29 1.06 24.04
CA GLN A 178 -40.26 1.51 25.04
C GLN A 178 -40.46 3.03 24.97
N PHE A 179 -41.03 3.51 23.87
CA PHE A 179 -41.23 4.94 23.58
C PHE A 179 -41.91 5.78 24.68
N SER A 180 -42.67 5.15 25.60
CA SER A 180 -43.29 5.84 26.74
C SER A 180 -42.37 6.04 27.95
N THR A 181 -41.23 5.36 27.97
CA THR A 181 -40.20 5.49 29.00
C THR A 181 -39.27 6.64 28.60
N PRO A 182 -38.96 7.58 29.50
CA PRO A 182 -38.01 8.65 29.18
C PRO A 182 -36.66 8.14 28.67
N GLY A 183 -36.12 8.81 27.66
CA GLY A 183 -34.84 8.45 27.03
C GLY A 183 -34.91 7.23 26.11
N PHE A 184 -33.77 6.85 25.57
CA PHE A 184 -33.66 5.75 24.60
C PHE A 184 -33.63 4.39 25.30
N GLN A 185 -34.56 3.49 24.96
CA GLN A 185 -34.54 2.10 25.41
C GLN A 185 -34.19 1.17 24.25
N ILE A 186 -33.14 0.37 24.41
CA ILE A 186 -32.67 -0.51 23.33
C ILE A 186 -33.65 -1.65 23.07
N VAL A 187 -33.72 -2.10 21.81
CA VAL A 187 -34.33 -3.42 21.51
C VAL A 187 -33.44 -4.51 22.11
N PRO A 188 -33.98 -5.44 22.93
CA PRO A 188 -33.18 -6.52 23.53
C PRO A 188 -32.40 -7.33 22.49
N GLY A 189 -31.13 -7.61 22.78
CA GLY A 189 -30.25 -8.39 21.89
C GLY A 189 -29.67 -7.61 20.69
N SER A 190 -29.97 -6.32 20.55
CA SER A 190 -29.45 -5.49 19.46
C SER A 190 -27.99 -5.07 19.61
N CYS A 191 -27.36 -5.24 20.79
CA CYS A 191 -25.93 -5.01 20.99
C CYS A 191 -25.07 -6.15 20.44
N ASN A 192 -25.00 -6.24 19.12
CA ASN A 192 -24.34 -7.33 18.41
C ASN A 192 -23.59 -6.88 17.14
N GLY A 193 -23.44 -5.56 16.93
CA GLY A 193 -22.72 -5.00 15.78
C GLY A 193 -21.22 -5.26 15.87
N LEU A 194 -20.61 -5.68 14.76
CA LEU A 194 -19.20 -6.06 14.67
C LEU A 194 -18.39 -5.06 13.85
N GLY A 195 -17.07 -5.01 14.04
CA GLY A 195 -16.17 -4.20 13.24
C GLY A 195 -16.04 -4.70 11.79
N PRO A 196 -15.68 -3.79 10.85
CA PRO A 196 -15.53 -4.15 9.44
C PRO A 196 -14.25 -4.97 9.17
N VAL A 197 -13.28 -5.01 10.10
CA VAL A 197 -12.09 -5.85 9.99
C VAL A 197 -12.22 -7.03 10.95
N LYS A 198 -12.21 -8.25 10.44
CA LYS A 198 -12.49 -9.48 11.21
C LYS A 198 -11.25 -10.35 11.26
N ASN A 199 -10.84 -10.77 12.45
CA ASN A 199 -9.96 -11.92 12.56
C ASN A 199 -10.83 -13.18 12.60
N ILE A 200 -10.94 -13.86 11.47
CA ILE A 200 -11.86 -15.00 11.32
C ILE A 200 -11.31 -16.27 12.00
N THR A 201 -10.01 -16.32 12.28
CA THR A 201 -9.40 -17.41 13.06
C THR A 201 -9.80 -17.31 14.52
N GLN A 202 -9.79 -16.10 15.09
CA GLN A 202 -10.13 -15.85 16.50
C GLN A 202 -11.62 -15.52 16.73
N ILE A 203 -12.40 -15.32 15.67
CA ILE A 203 -13.80 -14.87 15.74
C ILE A 203 -13.92 -13.53 16.49
N THR A 204 -13.02 -12.61 16.19
CA THR A 204 -13.00 -11.24 16.73
C THR A 204 -13.11 -10.21 15.61
N SER A 205 -13.51 -8.98 15.95
CA SER A 205 -13.63 -7.89 14.98
C SER A 205 -13.10 -6.57 15.53
N TYR A 206 -12.65 -5.71 14.62
CA TYR A 206 -11.89 -4.50 14.89
C TYR A 206 -12.33 -3.39 13.95
N PRO A 207 -12.16 -2.12 14.37
CA PRO A 207 -12.51 -0.99 13.53
C PRO A 207 -11.46 -0.67 12.45
N THR A 208 -10.21 -1.09 12.63
CA THR A 208 -9.10 -0.82 11.70
C THR A 208 -8.23 -2.05 11.46
N ILE A 209 -7.47 -2.06 10.37
CA ILE A 209 -6.54 -3.17 10.04
C ILE A 209 -5.41 -3.21 11.07
N GLN A 210 -4.85 -2.06 11.46
CA GLN A 210 -3.77 -2.04 12.46
C GLN A 210 -4.19 -2.66 13.80
N LEU A 211 -5.42 -2.44 14.26
CA LEU A 211 -5.90 -3.03 15.51
C LEU A 211 -6.09 -4.55 15.38
N ALA A 212 -6.56 -5.03 14.23
CA ALA A 212 -6.65 -6.46 13.96
C ALA A 212 -5.28 -7.13 13.94
N VAL A 213 -4.29 -6.51 13.27
CA VAL A 213 -2.91 -7.00 13.22
C VAL A 213 -2.27 -7.01 14.61
N ASN A 214 -2.46 -5.96 15.40
CA ASN A 214 -1.91 -5.89 16.76
C ASN A 214 -2.43 -7.02 17.66
N ALA A 215 -3.70 -7.41 17.50
CA ALA A 215 -4.34 -8.46 18.28
C ALA A 215 -4.18 -9.87 17.71
N ALA A 216 -3.62 -10.00 16.50
CA ALA A 216 -3.47 -11.28 15.82
C ALA A 216 -2.38 -12.15 16.47
N ASN A 217 -2.63 -13.46 16.46
CA ASN A 217 -1.64 -14.49 16.65
C ASN A 217 -0.96 -14.82 15.31
N SER A 218 0.24 -15.41 15.38
CA SER A 218 0.93 -15.91 14.19
C SER A 218 0.08 -16.96 13.49
N GLY A 219 -0.09 -16.82 12.16
CA GLY A 219 -0.91 -17.69 11.32
C GLY A 219 -2.38 -17.28 11.19
N ASP A 220 -2.82 -16.21 11.85
CA ASP A 220 -4.21 -15.77 11.78
C ASP A 220 -4.60 -15.22 10.39
N VAL A 221 -5.91 -15.30 10.10
CA VAL A 221 -6.51 -14.74 8.90
C VAL A 221 -7.38 -13.54 9.27
N ILE A 222 -7.00 -12.38 8.73
CA ILE A 222 -7.71 -11.11 8.83
C ILE A 222 -8.48 -10.90 7.53
N GLU A 223 -9.79 -10.77 7.64
CA GLU A 223 -10.72 -10.50 6.56
C GLU A 223 -11.28 -9.08 6.67
N ILE A 224 -11.24 -8.33 5.58
CA ILE A 224 -11.61 -6.91 5.54
C ILE A 224 -12.90 -6.76 4.72
N ASP A 225 -13.93 -6.18 5.35
CA ASP A 225 -15.18 -5.85 4.69
C ASP A 225 -15.00 -4.72 3.67
N PRO A 226 -15.84 -4.66 2.62
CA PRO A 226 -15.78 -3.60 1.62
C PRO A 226 -15.90 -2.22 2.27
N GLY A 227 -15.01 -1.32 1.87
CA GLY A 227 -14.92 0.04 2.40
C GLY A 227 -13.58 0.69 2.06
N THR A 228 -13.41 1.94 2.47
CA THR A 228 -12.15 2.67 2.32
C THR A 228 -11.45 2.77 3.67
N TYR A 229 -10.22 2.27 3.74
CA TYR A 229 -9.38 2.23 4.93
C TYR A 229 -8.19 3.15 4.70
N ASN A 230 -8.18 4.26 5.44
CA ASN A 230 -7.16 5.30 5.32
C ASN A 230 -6.14 5.14 6.46
N GLU A 231 -5.16 4.26 6.27
CA GLU A 231 -4.21 3.88 7.31
C GLU A 231 -2.86 3.43 6.75
N GLN A 232 -1.79 3.70 7.50
CA GLN A 232 -0.55 2.93 7.38
C GLN A 232 -0.60 1.78 8.38
N VAL A 233 -0.16 0.60 7.97
CA VAL A 233 -0.21 -0.63 8.78
C VAL A 233 1.18 -1.23 8.91
N LEU A 234 1.66 -1.35 10.14
CA LEU A 234 2.81 -2.17 10.49
C LEU A 234 2.34 -3.62 10.70
N ILE A 235 2.81 -4.50 9.82
CA ILE A 235 2.60 -5.95 9.87
C ILE A 235 3.85 -6.60 10.48
N ASN A 236 3.76 -6.84 11.80
CA ASN A 236 4.79 -7.47 12.62
C ASN A 236 4.34 -8.84 13.19
N LYS A 237 3.25 -9.39 12.64
CA LYS A 237 2.70 -10.72 12.91
C LYS A 237 2.57 -11.47 11.58
N GLU A 238 2.88 -12.75 11.58
CA GLU A 238 2.68 -13.60 10.40
C GLU A 238 1.17 -13.76 10.21
N VAL A 239 0.58 -13.14 9.20
CA VAL A 239 -0.87 -13.12 9.00
C VAL A 239 -1.22 -13.23 7.52
N THR A 240 -2.44 -13.70 7.24
CA THR A 240 -3.08 -13.49 5.95
C THR A 240 -4.05 -12.33 6.07
N ILE A 241 -3.92 -11.31 5.21
CA ILE A 241 -4.85 -10.19 5.11
C ILE A 241 -5.54 -10.28 3.75
N LYS A 242 -6.87 -10.37 3.76
CA LYS A 242 -7.69 -10.52 2.55
C LYS A 242 -9.03 -9.79 2.63
N ASN A 243 -9.74 -9.71 1.51
CA ASN A 243 -11.11 -9.19 1.48
C ASN A 243 -12.17 -10.21 1.98
N SER A 244 -13.39 -9.73 2.27
CA SER A 244 -14.59 -10.57 2.52
C SER A 244 -15.50 -10.74 1.28
N GLY A 245 -14.97 -10.53 0.07
CA GLY A 245 -15.67 -10.78 -1.20
C GLY A 245 -15.47 -9.69 -2.25
N VAL A 246 -15.56 -8.41 -1.86
CA VAL A 246 -15.22 -7.26 -2.73
C VAL A 246 -13.94 -6.63 -2.20
N LYS A 247 -13.02 -6.26 -3.09
CA LYS A 247 -11.74 -5.64 -2.69
C LYS A 247 -12.01 -4.34 -1.91
N PRO A 248 -11.58 -4.23 -0.64
CA PRO A 248 -11.59 -2.96 0.05
C PRO A 248 -10.52 -2.04 -0.53
N VAL A 249 -10.79 -0.74 -0.50
CA VAL A 249 -9.82 0.29 -0.89
C VAL A 249 -8.92 0.57 0.31
N ILE A 250 -7.62 0.35 0.16
CA ILE A 250 -6.60 0.67 1.14
C ILE A 250 -5.84 1.90 0.62
N ASN A 251 -5.96 3.01 1.34
CA ASN A 251 -5.39 4.29 0.97
C ASN A 251 -4.66 4.89 2.18
N PHE A 252 -3.88 5.95 1.98
CA PHE A 252 -3.39 6.79 3.04
C PHE A 252 -3.26 8.25 2.58
N THR A 253 -4.07 9.14 3.16
CA THR A 253 -4.07 10.57 2.80
C THR A 253 -3.45 11.47 3.88
N GLY A 254 -3.07 10.91 5.03
CA GLY A 254 -2.49 11.65 6.16
C GLY A 254 -1.01 11.98 6.02
N THR A 255 -0.39 12.48 7.10
CA THR A 255 1.07 12.67 7.16
C THR A 255 1.74 11.35 7.57
N PRO A 256 2.71 10.81 6.82
CA PRO A 256 3.37 9.55 7.15
C PRO A 256 3.90 9.54 8.60
N ALA A 257 3.57 8.49 9.35
CA ALA A 257 3.81 8.42 10.79
C ALA A 257 4.22 7.02 11.29
N LEU A 258 4.54 6.08 10.40
CA LEU A 258 5.17 4.81 10.80
C LEU A 258 6.46 5.10 11.58
N VAL A 259 6.66 4.38 12.69
CA VAL A 259 7.85 4.54 13.58
C VAL A 259 9.15 4.32 12.81
N SER A 260 9.15 3.44 11.81
CA SER A 260 10.29 3.16 10.94
C SER A 260 10.65 4.33 9.99
N GLY A 261 9.76 5.31 9.82
CA GLY A 261 9.87 6.37 8.81
C GLY A 261 9.69 5.88 7.37
N LYS A 262 9.31 4.62 7.16
CA LYS A 262 9.11 4.07 5.81
C LYS A 262 7.85 4.65 5.17
N LEU A 263 7.97 4.98 3.89
CA LEU A 263 6.93 5.63 3.11
C LEU A 263 6.08 4.57 2.38
N THR A 264 5.22 3.86 3.12
CA THR A 264 4.37 2.81 2.56
C THR A 264 2.99 2.73 3.23
N ILE A 265 2.02 2.11 2.57
CA ILE A 265 0.75 1.74 3.19
C ILE A 265 0.97 0.55 4.13
N PHE A 266 1.47 -0.59 3.62
CA PHE A 266 1.77 -1.78 4.43
C PHE A 266 3.29 -1.97 4.59
N GLU A 267 3.77 -1.86 5.83
CA GLU A 267 5.13 -2.22 6.20
C GLU A 267 5.16 -3.65 6.76
N ILE A 268 5.85 -4.57 6.08
CA ILE A 268 6.00 -5.96 6.52
C ILE A 268 7.40 -6.17 7.12
N THR A 269 7.45 -6.73 8.32
CA THR A 269 8.69 -6.94 9.10
C THR A 269 8.94 -8.38 9.53
N VAL A 270 8.09 -9.31 9.07
CA VAL A 270 8.11 -10.73 9.44
C VAL A 270 7.87 -11.60 8.21
N PRO A 271 8.29 -12.89 8.22
CA PRO A 271 7.99 -13.82 7.14
C PRO A 271 6.52 -14.27 7.15
N ASN A 272 6.16 -15.15 6.21
CA ASN A 272 4.87 -15.86 6.18
C ASN A 272 3.64 -14.93 6.12
N VAL A 273 3.78 -13.76 5.50
CA VAL A 273 2.68 -12.82 5.31
C VAL A 273 2.03 -13.06 3.95
N THR A 274 0.70 -13.09 3.92
CA THR A 274 -0.09 -13.11 2.68
C THR A 274 -0.95 -11.86 2.59
N ILE A 275 -0.85 -11.11 1.48
CA ILE A 275 -1.71 -9.99 1.13
C ILE A 275 -2.51 -10.37 -0.13
N ASP A 276 -3.82 -10.52 0.00
CA ASP A 276 -4.66 -11.08 -1.05
C ASP A 276 -5.91 -10.24 -1.36
N SER A 277 -6.15 -9.93 -2.63
CA SER A 277 -7.41 -9.37 -3.10
C SER A 277 -7.79 -8.02 -2.48
N LEU A 278 -6.82 -7.10 -2.37
CA LEU A 278 -7.03 -5.72 -1.93
C LEU A 278 -6.87 -4.74 -3.10
N ASP A 279 -7.46 -3.55 -3.00
CA ASP A 279 -7.25 -2.43 -3.93
C ASP A 279 -6.46 -1.34 -3.21
N PHE A 280 -5.22 -1.10 -3.63
CA PHE A 280 -4.34 -0.09 -3.05
C PHE A 280 -4.38 1.18 -3.89
N GLU A 281 -4.68 2.30 -3.23
CA GLU A 281 -4.58 3.65 -3.78
C GLU A 281 -3.43 4.39 -3.12
N VAL A 282 -2.35 4.63 -3.87
CA VAL A 282 -1.10 5.13 -3.30
C VAL A 282 -0.83 6.57 -3.71
N ASP A 283 -0.93 7.50 -2.75
CA ASP A 283 -0.51 8.89 -2.92
C ASP A 283 1.02 8.98 -2.97
N LEU A 284 1.59 9.04 -4.18
CA LEU A 284 3.04 9.11 -4.39
C LEU A 284 3.65 10.47 -4.01
N SER A 285 2.85 11.42 -3.55
CA SER A 285 3.35 12.64 -2.89
C SER A 285 3.72 12.43 -1.43
N LYS A 286 3.27 11.30 -0.84
CA LYS A 286 3.47 10.98 0.57
C LYS A 286 4.18 9.65 0.76
N LEU A 287 3.88 8.70 -0.11
CA LEU A 287 4.34 7.32 -0.03
C LEU A 287 5.19 6.94 -1.25
N GLY A 288 6.01 5.89 -1.11
CA GLY A 288 6.74 5.27 -2.21
C GLY A 288 6.15 3.92 -2.65
N SER A 289 5.38 3.25 -1.78
CA SER A 289 4.93 1.87 -2.01
C SER A 289 3.56 1.57 -1.41
N ALA A 290 2.79 0.70 -2.07
CA ALA A 290 1.65 0.05 -1.42
C ALA A 290 2.15 -0.94 -0.36
N ILE A 291 3.12 -1.78 -0.73
CA ILE A 291 3.67 -2.81 0.15
C ILE A 291 5.20 -2.65 0.19
N LEU A 292 5.75 -2.58 1.40
CA LEU A 292 7.20 -2.60 1.63
C LEU A 292 7.53 -3.66 2.67
N ALA A 293 8.26 -4.69 2.24
CA ALA A 293 8.72 -5.77 3.11
C ALA A 293 10.24 -5.67 3.31
N SER A 294 10.68 -5.44 4.54
CA SER A 294 12.12 -5.32 4.86
C SER A 294 12.39 -5.61 6.34
N ALA A 295 13.04 -6.74 6.57
CA ALA A 295 13.60 -7.22 7.84
C ALA A 295 14.69 -8.27 7.54
N LEU A 296 15.41 -8.74 8.57
CA LEU A 296 16.41 -9.81 8.41
C LEU A 296 15.84 -11.11 7.85
N ASN A 297 14.54 -11.36 8.02
CA ASN A 297 13.84 -12.52 7.47
C ASN A 297 12.48 -12.09 6.92
N ILE A 298 12.31 -12.18 5.59
CA ILE A 298 11.10 -11.83 4.84
C ILE A 298 10.73 -12.99 3.90
N ASN A 299 10.94 -14.24 4.35
CA ASN A 299 10.63 -15.42 3.56
C ASN A 299 9.12 -15.67 3.43
N ASN A 300 8.73 -16.41 2.38
CA ASN A 300 7.37 -16.88 2.15
C ASN A 300 6.33 -15.76 2.06
N LEU A 301 6.72 -14.62 1.48
CA LEU A 301 5.82 -13.49 1.23
C LEU A 301 4.92 -13.81 0.03
N SER A 302 3.60 -13.77 0.23
CA SER A 302 2.61 -13.94 -0.84
C SER A 302 1.83 -12.65 -1.09
N ILE A 303 1.84 -12.16 -2.33
CA ILE A 303 1.13 -10.95 -2.76
C ILE A 303 0.28 -11.34 -3.96
N LYS A 304 -1.04 -11.43 -3.77
CA LYS A 304 -1.92 -12.07 -4.75
C LYS A 304 -3.16 -11.24 -5.06
N ASN A 305 -3.57 -11.23 -6.32
CA ASN A 305 -4.85 -10.67 -6.77
C ASN A 305 -5.10 -9.21 -6.36
N ASN A 306 -4.05 -8.43 -6.07
CA ASN A 306 -4.21 -7.04 -5.64
C ASN A 306 -4.29 -6.11 -6.86
N ASP A 307 -5.11 -5.07 -6.76
CA ASP A 307 -4.99 -3.91 -7.63
C ASP A 307 -4.11 -2.88 -6.91
N ILE A 308 -3.11 -2.32 -7.60
CA ILE A 308 -2.19 -1.35 -7.00
C ILE A 308 -2.07 -0.15 -7.95
N ASN A 309 -2.66 0.96 -7.53
CA ASN A 309 -2.88 2.13 -8.35
C ASN A 309 -2.25 3.36 -7.69
N PRO A 310 -1.32 4.05 -8.37
CA PRO A 310 -0.78 5.27 -7.84
C PRO A 310 -1.61 6.49 -8.25
N TYR A 311 -1.55 7.53 -7.43
CA TYR A 311 -2.01 8.89 -7.73
C TYR A 311 -1.08 9.89 -7.04
N LYS A 312 -1.28 11.19 -7.23
CA LYS A 312 -0.53 12.22 -6.49
C LYS A 312 -1.41 13.35 -5.99
N SER A 313 -1.13 13.85 -4.78
CA SER A 313 -1.78 15.04 -4.21
C SER A 313 -0.87 16.28 -4.14
N GLY A 314 0.35 16.19 -4.66
CA GLY A 314 1.40 17.22 -4.53
C GLY A 314 2.75 16.82 -5.13
N ALA A 315 3.84 17.37 -4.60
CA ALA A 315 5.19 17.01 -5.04
C ALA A 315 5.50 15.54 -4.72
N LEU A 316 6.04 14.82 -5.70
CA LEU A 316 6.31 13.39 -5.59
C LEU A 316 7.48 13.09 -4.66
N VAL A 317 7.44 11.94 -4.00
CA VAL A 317 8.61 11.39 -3.30
C VAL A 317 9.73 11.04 -4.29
N SER A 318 10.95 10.91 -3.79
CA SER A 318 12.13 10.59 -4.61
C SER A 318 11.90 9.36 -5.49
N PHE A 319 12.28 9.47 -6.76
CA PHE A 319 12.01 8.44 -7.77
C PHE A 319 12.49 7.04 -7.40
N GLY A 320 13.63 6.92 -6.72
CA GLY A 320 14.18 5.62 -6.29
C GLY A 320 13.35 4.90 -5.22
N LEU A 321 12.40 5.59 -4.56
CA LEU A 321 11.51 5.01 -3.55
C LEU A 321 10.18 4.51 -4.15
N ARG A 322 9.86 4.89 -5.39
CA ARG A 322 8.54 4.68 -5.99
C ARG A 322 8.38 3.26 -6.55
N ASN A 323 8.26 2.24 -5.71
CA ASN A 323 8.00 0.86 -6.15
C ASN A 323 6.64 0.41 -5.63
N ALA A 324 5.75 -0.11 -6.46
CA ALA A 324 4.43 -0.57 -6.01
C ALA A 324 4.56 -1.59 -4.87
N VAL A 325 5.49 -2.54 -5.06
CA VAL A 325 5.92 -3.52 -4.07
C VAL A 325 7.45 -3.49 -3.96
N SER A 326 7.96 -3.16 -2.77
CA SER A 326 9.38 -3.08 -2.45
C SER A 326 9.79 -4.18 -1.47
N ILE A 327 10.66 -5.11 -1.87
CA ILE A 327 11.05 -6.27 -1.05
C ILE A 327 12.56 -6.23 -0.84
N ASN A 328 12.97 -5.82 0.35
CA ASN A 328 14.38 -5.68 0.72
C ASN A 328 15.20 -4.82 -0.27
N TYR A 329 14.60 -3.77 -0.84
CA TYR A 329 15.18 -3.11 -2.02
C TYR A 329 15.74 -1.71 -1.74
N GLY A 330 16.87 -1.38 -2.36
CA GLY A 330 17.41 -0.03 -2.45
C GLY A 330 17.69 0.61 -1.08
N ALA A 331 17.09 1.78 -0.82
CA ALA A 331 17.26 2.50 0.45
C ALA A 331 16.72 1.72 1.67
N TYR A 332 15.89 0.71 1.44
CA TYR A 332 15.31 -0.15 2.48
C TYR A 332 15.89 -1.57 2.46
N ARG A 333 17.01 -1.78 1.77
CA ARG A 333 17.72 -3.07 1.77
C ARG A 333 18.40 -3.31 3.11
N ILE A 334 18.26 -4.53 3.61
CA ILE A 334 19.04 -5.12 4.68
C ILE A 334 19.97 -6.15 4.04
N SER A 335 21.27 -5.96 4.24
CA SER A 335 22.27 -6.87 3.68
C SER A 335 22.11 -8.28 4.23
N SER A 336 22.20 -9.26 3.35
CA SER A 336 22.11 -10.70 3.66
C SER A 336 20.74 -11.15 4.17
N ALA A 337 19.68 -10.38 3.94
CA ALA A 337 18.32 -10.78 4.31
C ALA A 337 17.80 -11.93 3.42
N ASN A 338 18.31 -12.06 2.19
CA ASN A 338 18.02 -13.13 1.23
C ASN A 338 16.54 -13.59 1.20
N PRO A 339 15.57 -12.71 0.93
CA PRO A 339 14.15 -13.11 0.90
C PRO A 339 13.92 -14.27 -0.08
N SER A 340 13.34 -15.37 0.40
CA SER A 340 13.10 -16.56 -0.41
C SER A 340 11.62 -16.90 -0.46
N ASN A 341 11.21 -17.62 -1.51
CA ASN A 341 9.82 -18.02 -1.76
C ASN A 341 8.87 -16.81 -1.82
N ILE A 342 9.30 -15.72 -2.45
CA ILE A 342 8.37 -14.64 -2.82
C ILE A 342 7.36 -15.22 -3.82
N PHE A 343 6.07 -14.98 -3.62
CA PHE A 343 5.02 -15.41 -4.54
C PHE A 343 4.11 -14.23 -4.89
N ALA A 344 4.30 -13.67 -6.07
CA ALA A 344 3.51 -12.58 -6.62
C ALA A 344 2.62 -13.09 -7.75
N GLU A 345 1.32 -13.27 -7.51
CA GLU A 345 0.39 -13.84 -8.50
C GLU A 345 -0.79 -12.91 -8.80
N LYS A 346 -1.15 -12.74 -10.09
CA LYS A 346 -2.41 -12.07 -10.51
C LYS A 346 -2.59 -10.65 -9.99
N ASN A 347 -1.51 -9.95 -9.68
CA ASN A 347 -1.61 -8.54 -9.31
C ASN A 347 -1.74 -7.68 -10.56
N ASN A 348 -2.52 -6.62 -10.45
CA ASN A 348 -2.67 -5.60 -11.47
C ASN A 348 -2.04 -4.30 -10.95
N ILE A 349 -0.92 -3.88 -11.53
CA ILE A 349 -0.20 -2.67 -11.17
C ILE A 349 -0.33 -1.70 -12.35
N SER A 350 -1.04 -0.60 -12.12
CA SER A 350 -1.28 0.41 -13.15
C SER A 350 -0.21 1.51 -13.12
N TYR A 351 -0.08 2.20 -14.25
CA TYR A 351 0.74 3.42 -14.34
C TYR A 351 0.07 4.61 -13.64
N ASN A 352 -1.26 4.65 -13.61
CA ASN A 352 -2.05 5.66 -12.91
C ASN A 352 -3.45 5.14 -12.55
N PHE A 353 -4.11 5.85 -11.64
CA PHE A 353 -5.46 5.55 -11.20
C PHE A 353 -6.46 5.49 -12.37
N TYR A 354 -7.06 4.32 -12.58
CA TYR A 354 -8.14 4.04 -13.55
C TYR A 354 -7.89 4.41 -15.02
N GLY A 355 -6.64 4.48 -15.49
CA GLY A 355 -6.35 4.60 -16.92
C GLY A 355 -6.89 5.88 -17.58
N THR A 356 -7.16 6.93 -16.79
CA THR A 356 -7.47 8.24 -17.36
C THR A 356 -6.24 8.76 -18.11
N PRO A 357 -6.40 9.28 -19.34
CA PRO A 357 -5.30 9.92 -20.06
C PRO A 357 -4.67 10.99 -19.19
N LEU A 358 -3.34 11.06 -19.24
CA LEU A 358 -2.48 12.08 -18.64
C LEU A 358 -3.21 13.44 -18.55
N ASP A 359 -3.83 13.75 -17.41
CA ASP A 359 -3.85 15.14 -17.00
C ASP A 359 -2.37 15.48 -16.77
N PRO A 360 -1.82 16.57 -17.34
CA PRO A 360 -0.48 17.04 -16.98
C PRO A 360 -0.27 17.14 -15.44
N ASN A 361 -1.34 17.19 -14.66
CA ASN A 361 -1.33 17.15 -13.20
C ASN A 361 -1.30 15.74 -12.56
N ASP A 362 -1.26 14.62 -13.31
CA ASP A 362 -1.30 13.24 -12.77
C ASP A 362 -0.24 12.28 -13.37
N ASP A 363 0.97 12.77 -13.66
CA ASP A 363 2.15 11.90 -13.90
C ASP A 363 2.63 11.26 -12.57
N ALA A 364 1.88 10.29 -12.06
CA ALA A 364 2.12 9.61 -10.79
C ALA A 364 2.55 8.14 -10.98
N GLY A 365 3.37 7.82 -11.99
CA GLY A 365 3.81 6.44 -12.18
C GLY A 365 4.73 5.91 -11.09
N PHE A 366 4.59 4.63 -10.75
CA PHE A 366 5.66 3.90 -10.04
C PHE A 366 6.90 3.79 -10.94
N ARG A 367 8.09 3.87 -10.34
CA ARG A 367 9.35 3.48 -10.97
C ARG A 367 9.32 2.00 -11.33
N SER A 368 8.91 1.15 -10.38
CA SER A 368 8.88 -0.30 -10.55
C SER A 368 7.62 -0.94 -9.98
N GLY A 369 7.18 -2.04 -10.57
CA GLY A 369 6.07 -2.83 -10.05
C GLY A 369 6.53 -3.65 -8.86
N PHE A 370 7.32 -4.69 -9.12
CA PHE A 370 7.99 -5.47 -8.09
C PHE A 370 9.49 -5.19 -8.12
N ALA A 371 10.05 -4.70 -7.01
CA ALA A 371 11.48 -4.48 -6.86
C ALA A 371 12.03 -5.31 -5.68
N THR A 372 13.04 -6.13 -5.92
CA THR A 372 13.70 -6.90 -4.87
C THR A 372 15.22 -6.92 -4.99
N ASP A 373 15.92 -6.72 -3.87
CA ASP A 373 17.33 -7.05 -3.75
C ASP A 373 17.51 -8.30 -2.88
N GLU A 374 18.43 -9.16 -3.28
CA GLU A 374 18.77 -10.44 -2.62
C GLU A 374 17.64 -11.47 -2.63
N GLY A 375 16.47 -11.09 -3.13
CA GLY A 375 15.30 -11.94 -3.14
C GLY A 375 15.23 -12.91 -4.32
N GLY A 376 14.55 -14.02 -4.11
CA GLY A 376 14.10 -14.95 -5.15
C GLY A 376 12.69 -15.45 -4.90
N GLY A 377 12.01 -15.82 -5.99
CA GLY A 377 10.63 -16.27 -5.96
C GLY A 377 9.99 -16.28 -7.34
N THR A 378 8.66 -16.38 -7.35
CA THR A 378 7.83 -16.47 -8.55
C THR A 378 6.93 -15.26 -8.68
N PHE A 379 7.04 -14.58 -9.81
CA PHE A 379 6.18 -13.50 -10.28
C PHE A 379 5.39 -14.05 -11.47
N THR A 380 4.11 -14.32 -11.29
CA THR A 380 3.29 -14.99 -12.29
C THR A 380 1.91 -14.38 -12.51
N LEU A 381 1.42 -14.43 -13.75
CA LEU A 381 0.06 -14.00 -14.12
C LEU A 381 -0.25 -12.54 -13.76
N ASN A 382 0.76 -11.70 -13.52
CA ASN A 382 0.56 -10.29 -13.19
C ASN A 382 0.36 -9.46 -14.46
N THR A 383 -0.38 -8.35 -14.35
CA THR A 383 -0.42 -7.29 -15.35
C THR A 383 0.22 -6.04 -14.75
N ILE A 384 1.31 -5.56 -15.34
CA ILE A 384 2.14 -4.52 -14.73
C ILE A 384 2.50 -3.46 -15.77
N GLN A 385 2.30 -2.19 -15.42
CA GLN A 385 2.80 -1.06 -16.20
C GLN A 385 3.44 -0.02 -15.29
N THR A 386 4.75 0.15 -15.41
CA THR A 386 5.54 1.13 -14.63
C THR A 386 6.59 1.85 -15.48
N ILE A 387 7.20 2.91 -14.92
CA ILE A 387 8.11 3.80 -15.66
C ILE A 387 9.40 3.09 -16.09
N SER A 388 10.09 2.43 -15.17
CA SER A 388 11.45 1.91 -15.41
C SER A 388 11.50 0.40 -15.55
N GLN A 389 10.98 -0.35 -14.58
CA GLN A 389 11.03 -1.82 -14.58
C GLN A 389 9.76 -2.37 -13.95
N ASP A 390 8.94 -3.07 -14.72
CA ASP A 390 7.78 -3.77 -14.18
C ASP A 390 8.18 -4.80 -13.13
N ILE A 391 9.29 -5.50 -13.37
CA ILE A 391 9.94 -6.37 -12.38
C ILE A 391 11.44 -6.08 -12.38
N GLU A 392 11.99 -5.75 -11.21
CA GLU A 392 13.41 -5.58 -10.94
C GLU A 392 13.84 -6.56 -9.85
N ALA A 393 14.71 -7.51 -10.18
CA ALA A 393 15.32 -8.42 -9.21
C ALA A 393 16.84 -8.35 -9.32
N ARG A 394 17.49 -7.95 -8.23
CA ARG A 394 18.95 -7.79 -8.19
C ARG A 394 19.56 -8.58 -7.06
N PHE A 395 20.83 -8.93 -7.18
CA PHE A 395 21.59 -9.53 -6.07
C PHE A 395 21.03 -10.86 -5.57
N GLY A 396 20.20 -11.55 -6.38
CA GLY A 396 19.46 -12.75 -5.96
C GLY A 396 20.32 -13.68 -5.11
N GLY A 397 19.88 -13.93 -3.88
CA GLY A 397 20.68 -14.59 -2.86
C GLY A 397 20.09 -15.89 -2.33
N ALA A 398 18.84 -16.19 -2.67
CA ALA A 398 18.17 -17.44 -2.33
C ALA A 398 17.05 -17.77 -3.32
N GLY A 399 16.93 -19.05 -3.68
CA GLY A 399 15.82 -19.55 -4.51
C GLY A 399 15.88 -19.15 -5.98
N ASP A 400 15.00 -19.73 -6.78
CA ASP A 400 14.84 -19.41 -8.20
C ASP A 400 14.21 -18.03 -8.37
N ILE A 401 14.48 -17.37 -9.51
CA ILE A 401 13.77 -16.17 -9.94
C ILE A 401 12.94 -16.54 -11.17
N ASN A 402 11.63 -16.70 -10.97
CA ASN A 402 10.69 -17.10 -12.00
C ASN A 402 9.79 -15.92 -12.38
N VAL A 403 9.93 -15.39 -13.59
CA VAL A 403 9.04 -14.40 -14.19
C VAL A 403 8.23 -15.13 -15.27
N THR A 404 6.98 -15.49 -14.95
CA THR A 404 6.21 -16.41 -15.80
C THR A 404 4.81 -15.94 -16.14
N SER A 405 4.37 -16.06 -17.40
CA SER A 405 2.98 -15.78 -17.80
C SER A 405 2.46 -14.38 -17.41
N ASN A 406 3.32 -13.37 -17.32
CA ASN A 406 2.93 -12.00 -17.01
C ASN A 406 2.63 -11.19 -18.27
N ASN A 407 1.81 -10.15 -18.12
CA ASN A 407 1.66 -9.06 -19.07
C ASN A 407 2.48 -7.85 -18.61
N ILE A 408 3.60 -7.61 -19.29
CA ILE A 408 4.64 -6.62 -18.97
C ILE A 408 4.48 -5.45 -19.95
N ASN A 409 3.79 -4.39 -19.52
CA ASN A 409 3.33 -3.29 -20.38
C ASN A 409 4.09 -1.98 -20.17
N GLY A 410 5.04 -1.94 -19.24
CA GLY A 410 5.81 -0.77 -18.85
C GLY A 410 7.26 -0.87 -19.28
N GLY A 411 8.16 -0.51 -18.37
CA GLY A 411 9.60 -0.46 -18.62
C GLY A 411 10.31 -1.81 -18.77
N GLY A 412 9.59 -2.94 -18.67
CA GLY A 412 10.14 -4.27 -18.89
C GLY A 412 10.70 -4.93 -17.62
N VAL A 413 11.53 -5.95 -17.80
CA VAL A 413 12.09 -6.75 -16.69
C VAL A 413 13.61 -6.58 -16.62
N ASN A 414 14.15 -6.37 -15.43
CA ASN A 414 15.59 -6.32 -15.17
C ASN A 414 16.00 -7.37 -14.13
N LEU A 415 16.82 -8.33 -14.53
CA LEU A 415 17.35 -9.37 -13.66
C LEU A 415 18.88 -9.29 -13.65
N SER A 416 19.48 -9.00 -12.50
CA SER A 416 20.89 -8.59 -12.45
C SER A 416 21.68 -9.08 -11.25
N GLU A 417 22.99 -9.26 -11.43
CA GLU A 417 23.99 -9.27 -10.35
C GLU A 417 23.81 -10.42 -9.33
N TYR A 418 23.54 -11.65 -9.76
CA TYR A 418 23.20 -12.75 -8.85
C TYR A 418 24.33 -13.10 -7.87
N ASN A 419 23.98 -13.43 -6.63
CA ASN A 419 24.89 -13.98 -5.64
C ASN A 419 24.96 -15.52 -5.75
N GLY A 420 25.94 -16.12 -5.07
CA GLY A 420 26.16 -17.57 -5.08
C GLY A 420 24.93 -18.39 -4.65
N GLY A 421 24.08 -17.86 -3.77
CA GLY A 421 22.88 -18.53 -3.27
C GLY A 421 21.64 -18.47 -4.19
N ALA A 422 21.64 -17.69 -5.27
CA ALA A 422 20.55 -17.72 -6.24
C ALA A 422 20.41 -19.09 -6.92
N GLY A 423 19.17 -19.47 -7.21
CA GLY A 423 18.81 -20.61 -8.02
C GLY A 423 18.82 -20.30 -9.52
N ASN A 424 17.91 -20.97 -10.24
CA ASN A 424 17.71 -20.78 -11.68
C ASN A 424 16.93 -19.50 -11.98
N ILE A 425 17.14 -18.97 -13.17
CA ILE A 425 16.44 -17.78 -13.68
C ILE A 425 15.54 -18.19 -14.83
N ASN A 426 14.23 -18.08 -14.67
CA ASN A 426 13.26 -18.50 -15.66
C ASN A 426 12.37 -17.32 -16.08
N VAL A 427 12.44 -16.94 -17.34
CA VAL A 427 11.56 -15.93 -17.95
C VAL A 427 10.72 -16.65 -19.00
N THR A 428 9.49 -17.07 -18.65
CA THR A 428 8.72 -17.95 -19.53
C THR A 428 7.27 -17.53 -19.77
N GLY A 429 6.78 -17.66 -21.00
CA GLY A 429 5.37 -17.44 -21.32
C GLY A 429 4.86 -16.00 -21.13
N ASN A 430 5.74 -15.00 -20.96
CA ASN A 430 5.32 -13.62 -20.75
C ASN A 430 5.00 -12.92 -22.06
N ILE A 431 4.13 -11.91 -21.99
CA ILE A 431 3.91 -10.92 -23.03
C ILE A 431 4.64 -9.65 -22.59
N PHE A 432 5.61 -9.22 -23.37
CA PHE A 432 6.30 -7.95 -23.21
C PHE A 432 5.80 -6.98 -24.28
N ASP A 433 5.05 -5.95 -23.87
CA ASP A 433 4.61 -4.87 -24.76
C ASP A 433 5.50 -3.64 -24.58
N GLY A 434 6.37 -3.41 -25.56
CA GLY A 434 7.32 -2.29 -25.56
C GLY A 434 6.70 -0.92 -25.83
N THR A 435 5.39 -0.82 -26.12
CA THR A 435 4.75 0.45 -26.53
C THR A 435 5.07 1.61 -25.60
N PHE A 436 4.98 1.39 -24.28
CA PHE A 436 5.35 2.37 -23.27
C PHE A 436 6.86 2.35 -22.99
N GLY A 437 7.44 1.15 -22.80
CA GLY A 437 8.81 0.96 -22.33
C GLY A 437 9.91 1.44 -23.28
N ASN A 438 9.63 1.57 -24.58
CA ASN A 438 10.60 2.00 -25.61
C ASN A 438 11.31 3.32 -25.31
N THR A 439 10.68 4.20 -24.52
CA THR A 439 11.26 5.49 -24.12
C THR A 439 12.36 5.32 -23.05
N TYR A 440 12.37 4.21 -22.31
CA TYR A 440 13.11 4.05 -21.06
C TYR A 440 14.09 2.87 -21.05
N SER A 441 13.74 1.73 -21.67
CA SER A 441 14.56 0.52 -21.59
C SER A 441 14.30 -0.48 -22.71
N SER A 442 15.07 -1.57 -22.70
CA SER A 442 14.73 -2.80 -23.41
C SER A 442 13.70 -3.62 -22.63
N SER A 443 12.90 -4.41 -23.34
CA SER A 443 11.83 -5.22 -22.73
C SER A 443 12.34 -6.20 -21.68
N LEU A 444 13.50 -6.83 -21.91
CA LEU A 444 14.16 -7.71 -20.95
C LEU A 444 15.66 -7.40 -20.87
N ARG A 445 16.14 -7.16 -19.66
CA ARG A 445 17.55 -6.95 -19.34
C ARG A 445 18.05 -8.08 -18.45
N LEU A 446 19.08 -8.75 -18.92
CA LEU A 446 19.81 -9.78 -18.20
C LEU A 446 21.24 -9.28 -18.02
N LYS A 447 21.62 -9.02 -16.77
CA LYS A 447 22.85 -8.30 -16.45
C LYS A 447 23.74 -9.09 -15.50
N ASN A 448 25.01 -9.21 -15.87
CA ASN A 448 26.08 -9.75 -15.05
C ASN A 448 25.77 -11.11 -14.40
N ASN A 449 25.97 -12.21 -15.16
CA ASN A 449 25.77 -13.58 -14.65
C ASN A 449 27.10 -14.28 -14.32
N GLN A 450 27.92 -13.66 -13.48
CA GLN A 450 29.22 -14.21 -13.08
C GLN A 450 29.11 -15.55 -12.34
N GLN A 451 27.99 -15.76 -11.65
CA GLN A 451 27.72 -16.97 -10.87
C GLN A 451 27.21 -18.14 -11.72
N ILE A 452 27.14 -17.97 -13.05
CA ILE A 452 26.75 -19.03 -14.01
C ILE A 452 25.38 -19.63 -13.65
N LYS A 453 24.44 -18.77 -13.28
CA LYS A 453 23.06 -19.21 -12.99
C LYS A 453 22.40 -19.63 -14.28
N THR A 454 21.85 -20.85 -14.31
CA THR A 454 21.16 -21.34 -15.49
C THR A 454 19.97 -20.44 -15.77
N THR A 455 19.94 -19.86 -16.97
CA THR A 455 18.91 -18.92 -17.37
C THR A 455 18.14 -19.43 -18.57
N LEU A 456 16.81 -19.52 -18.45
CA LEU A 456 15.91 -19.91 -19.53
C LEU A 456 14.97 -18.76 -19.86
N VAL A 457 15.01 -18.29 -21.10
CA VAL A 457 14.05 -17.34 -21.67
C VAL A 457 13.23 -18.08 -22.72
N SER A 458 11.99 -18.48 -22.41
CA SER A 458 11.23 -19.32 -23.35
C SER A 458 9.74 -19.07 -23.46
N GLY A 459 9.20 -19.19 -24.68
CA GLY A 459 7.76 -19.05 -24.91
C GLY A 459 7.24 -17.62 -24.74
N ASN A 460 8.11 -16.61 -24.70
CA ASN A 460 7.69 -15.22 -24.52
C ASN A 460 7.31 -14.57 -25.86
N THR A 461 6.40 -13.62 -25.80
CA THR A 461 6.05 -12.73 -26.91
C THR A 461 6.57 -11.33 -26.61
N PHE A 462 7.55 -10.88 -27.37
CA PHE A 462 8.03 -9.50 -27.35
C PHE A 462 7.35 -8.76 -28.51
N GLN A 463 6.52 -7.77 -28.20
CA GLN A 463 5.78 -6.99 -29.18
C GLN A 463 6.02 -5.50 -29.00
N ASN A 464 5.90 -4.75 -30.09
CA ASN A 464 6.02 -3.29 -30.12
C ASN A 464 7.32 -2.76 -29.50
N HIS A 465 8.43 -3.52 -29.55
CA HIS A 465 9.71 -3.09 -28.99
C HIS A 465 10.59 -2.41 -30.06
N ASN A 466 11.39 -1.43 -29.65
CA ASN A 466 12.59 -1.03 -30.37
C ASN A 466 13.80 -1.81 -29.88
N TRP A 467 13.77 -2.32 -28.64
CA TRP A 467 14.82 -3.17 -28.10
C TRP A 467 14.21 -4.29 -27.25
N GLY A 468 14.27 -5.53 -27.76
CA GLY A 468 13.69 -6.70 -27.10
C GLY A 468 14.52 -7.14 -25.89
N ILE A 469 15.63 -7.84 -26.13
CA ILE A 469 16.50 -8.40 -25.08
C ILE A 469 17.85 -7.68 -25.08
N SER A 470 18.35 -7.35 -23.90
CA SER A 470 19.71 -6.89 -23.63
C SER A 470 20.43 -7.89 -22.73
N LEU A 471 21.44 -8.57 -23.27
CA LEU A 471 22.38 -9.39 -22.52
C LEU A 471 23.64 -8.57 -22.27
N GLU A 472 23.96 -8.31 -21.00
CA GLU A 472 25.00 -7.37 -20.58
C GLU A 472 26.00 -8.10 -19.65
N ASN A 473 27.22 -8.39 -20.12
CA ASN A 473 28.17 -9.29 -19.45
C ASN A 473 27.50 -10.58 -18.94
N TYR A 474 26.76 -11.27 -19.83
CA TYR A 474 25.86 -12.35 -19.46
C TYR A 474 26.24 -13.68 -20.10
N ARG A 475 26.09 -14.76 -19.33
CA ARG A 475 26.40 -16.13 -19.76
C ARG A 475 25.39 -17.13 -19.22
N ALA A 476 25.48 -18.39 -19.67
CA ALA A 476 24.64 -19.52 -19.29
C ALA A 476 23.14 -19.29 -19.55
N VAL A 477 22.82 -18.68 -20.70
CA VAL A 477 21.45 -18.37 -21.10
C VAL A 477 21.00 -19.14 -22.34
N THR A 478 19.82 -19.73 -22.24
CA THR A 478 19.09 -20.30 -23.38
C THR A 478 17.88 -19.43 -23.70
N ILE A 479 17.81 -18.90 -24.91
CA ILE A 479 16.68 -18.12 -25.44
C ILE A 479 16.02 -18.97 -26.53
N THR A 480 14.83 -19.49 -26.25
CA THR A 480 14.17 -20.44 -27.16
C THR A 480 12.66 -20.33 -27.21
N ASN A 481 12.04 -20.61 -28.36
CA ASN A 481 10.58 -20.53 -28.55
C ASN A 481 10.00 -19.14 -28.29
N ASN A 482 10.76 -18.06 -28.48
CA ASN A 482 10.25 -16.70 -28.31
C ASN A 482 9.85 -16.11 -29.67
N THR A 483 8.84 -15.23 -29.65
CA THR A 483 8.44 -14.44 -30.82
C THR A 483 8.78 -12.97 -30.58
N PHE A 484 9.40 -12.34 -31.56
CA PHE A 484 9.76 -10.92 -31.50
C PHE A 484 9.13 -10.15 -32.65
N THR A 485 8.34 -9.12 -32.32
CA THR A 485 7.69 -8.22 -33.26
C THR A 485 7.99 -6.78 -32.86
N PRO A 486 8.76 -6.01 -33.65
CA PRO A 486 9.17 -4.68 -33.26
C PRO A 486 8.04 -3.67 -33.48
N VAL A 487 8.26 -2.42 -33.09
CA VAL A 487 7.35 -1.31 -33.43
C VAL A 487 7.14 -1.25 -34.94
N SER A 488 5.87 -1.16 -35.37
CA SER A 488 5.51 -1.01 -36.78
C SER A 488 6.27 0.14 -37.44
N ALA A 489 6.77 -0.09 -38.65
CA ALA A 489 7.58 0.83 -39.44
C ALA A 489 8.93 1.29 -38.83
N SER A 490 9.35 0.76 -37.68
CA SER A 490 10.68 1.06 -37.12
C SER A 490 11.80 0.53 -38.03
N THR A 491 12.83 1.34 -38.26
CA THR A 491 14.04 0.95 -39.01
C THR A 491 15.27 0.74 -38.11
N VAL A 492 15.12 0.95 -36.80
CA VAL A 492 16.23 0.97 -35.81
C VAL A 492 16.05 -0.07 -34.70
N PHE A 493 15.09 -0.99 -34.84
CA PHE A 493 14.83 -1.99 -33.82
C PHE A 493 15.97 -3.02 -33.69
N ARG A 494 16.14 -3.57 -32.49
CA ARG A 494 17.03 -4.68 -32.15
C ARG A 494 16.25 -5.75 -31.39
N HIS A 495 16.18 -6.98 -31.90
CA HIS A 495 15.49 -8.05 -31.17
C HIS A 495 16.32 -8.56 -30.00
N ILE A 496 17.55 -9.00 -30.25
CA ILE A 496 18.47 -9.45 -29.21
C ILE A 496 19.78 -8.67 -29.35
N THR A 497 20.20 -8.03 -28.27
CA THR A 497 21.52 -7.41 -28.15
C THR A 497 22.35 -8.22 -27.17
N VAL A 498 23.55 -8.60 -27.60
CA VAL A 498 24.58 -9.25 -26.79
C VAL A 498 25.72 -8.26 -26.62
N ASN A 499 26.15 -8.03 -25.39
CA ASN A 499 27.28 -7.15 -25.12
C ASN A 499 28.19 -7.74 -24.04
N THR A 500 29.50 -7.70 -24.28
CA THR A 500 30.52 -7.99 -23.26
C THR A 500 30.44 -7.00 -22.10
N LYS A 501 29.98 -5.78 -22.36
CA LYS A 501 29.87 -4.72 -21.36
C LYS A 501 28.58 -4.79 -20.53
N LEU A 502 28.71 -4.48 -19.24
CA LEU A 502 27.57 -4.18 -18.37
C LEU A 502 27.07 -2.74 -18.59
N LEU A 503 25.78 -2.52 -18.86
CA LEU A 503 25.23 -1.16 -19.01
C LEU A 503 24.79 -0.61 -17.64
N ALA A 504 25.79 -0.33 -16.81
CA ALA A 504 25.64 0.27 -15.48
C ALA A 504 26.88 1.10 -15.13
N SER A 505 26.74 2.02 -14.17
CA SER A 505 27.88 2.76 -13.62
C SER A 505 28.94 1.86 -12.96
N SER A 506 28.56 0.64 -12.54
CA SER A 506 29.45 -0.38 -12.00
C SER A 506 30.25 -1.15 -13.06
N SER A 507 30.10 -0.85 -14.36
CA SER A 507 30.74 -1.62 -15.44
C SER A 507 32.26 -1.76 -15.28
N ALA A 508 32.94 -0.74 -14.75
CA ALA A 508 34.41 -0.77 -14.60
C ALA A 508 34.88 -1.65 -13.43
N THR A 509 33.98 -2.08 -12.55
CA THR A 509 34.31 -2.81 -11.31
C THR A 509 33.80 -4.25 -11.32
N VAL A 510 32.98 -4.64 -12.30
CA VAL A 510 32.49 -6.01 -12.40
C VAL A 510 33.52 -6.92 -13.02
N THR A 511 33.68 -8.12 -12.46
CA THR A 511 34.49 -9.19 -13.05
C THR A 511 33.95 -9.59 -14.44
N GLN A 512 34.81 -9.49 -15.44
CA GLN A 512 34.48 -9.94 -16.79
C GLN A 512 34.45 -11.46 -16.84
N THR A 513 33.48 -12.00 -17.56
CA THR A 513 33.36 -13.45 -17.77
C THR A 513 33.15 -13.75 -19.24
N ALA A 514 33.59 -14.93 -19.68
CA ALA A 514 33.29 -15.38 -21.03
C ALA A 514 31.77 -15.45 -21.23
N ILE A 515 31.23 -14.56 -22.07
CA ILE A 515 29.79 -14.52 -22.35
C ILE A 515 29.40 -15.66 -23.29
N ASP A 516 28.29 -16.33 -23.03
CA ASP A 516 27.83 -17.48 -23.81
C ASP A 516 26.30 -17.58 -23.83
N ALA A 517 25.74 -18.11 -24.92
CA ALA A 517 24.30 -18.30 -25.04
C ALA A 517 23.90 -19.30 -26.11
N ALA A 518 22.72 -19.88 -25.96
CA ALA A 518 22.05 -20.67 -27.00
C ALA A 518 20.75 -19.96 -27.43
N PHE A 519 20.67 -19.58 -28.70
CA PHE A 519 19.47 -18.99 -29.31
C PHE A 519 18.91 -20.01 -30.31
N THR A 520 17.76 -20.62 -30.01
CA THR A 520 17.19 -21.71 -30.84
C THR A 520 15.68 -21.57 -30.96
N ASN A 521 15.08 -21.97 -32.09
CA ASN A 521 13.63 -21.96 -32.30
C ASN A 521 12.93 -20.62 -31.99
N ASN A 522 13.59 -19.48 -32.20
CA ASN A 522 12.97 -18.16 -32.06
C ASN A 522 12.43 -17.65 -33.40
N THR A 523 11.35 -16.87 -33.36
CA THR A 523 10.79 -16.18 -34.54
C THR A 523 11.06 -14.68 -34.45
N PHE A 524 11.79 -14.13 -35.42
CA PHE A 524 12.10 -12.72 -35.54
C PHE A 524 11.30 -12.11 -36.69
N ASN A 525 10.42 -11.15 -36.39
CA ASN A 525 9.60 -10.45 -37.37
C ASN A 525 10.19 -9.08 -37.74
N GLY A 526 10.11 -8.67 -39.00
CA GLY A 526 10.38 -7.28 -39.38
C GLY A 526 9.26 -6.33 -38.94
N SER A 527 9.52 -5.02 -38.97
CA SER A 527 8.54 -3.97 -38.64
C SER A 527 7.52 -3.67 -39.75
N GLY A 528 7.62 -4.35 -40.90
CA GLY A 528 6.95 -3.97 -42.14
C GLY A 528 7.68 -2.92 -42.97
N THR A 529 8.79 -2.34 -42.48
CA THR A 529 9.70 -1.49 -43.25
C THR A 529 11.12 -2.06 -43.17
N PRO A 530 11.87 -2.19 -44.29
CA PRO A 530 13.23 -2.71 -44.25
C PRO A 530 14.14 -1.92 -43.29
N GLY A 531 14.68 -2.58 -42.28
CA GLY A 531 15.56 -1.98 -41.29
C GLY A 531 15.81 -2.91 -40.10
N GLY A 532 16.47 -2.38 -39.07
CA GLY A 532 16.68 -3.07 -37.81
C GLY A 532 17.59 -4.30 -37.88
N THR A 533 17.74 -4.95 -36.72
CA THR A 533 18.66 -6.06 -36.52
C THR A 533 17.99 -7.17 -35.70
N GLY A 534 18.15 -8.41 -36.17
CA GLY A 534 17.81 -9.62 -35.44
C GLY A 534 18.65 -9.78 -34.19
N MET A 535 19.89 -10.18 -34.38
CA MET A 535 20.85 -10.39 -33.30
C MET A 535 22.04 -9.44 -33.50
N ALA A 536 22.34 -8.63 -32.49
CA ALA A 536 23.47 -7.71 -32.51
C ALA A 536 24.49 -8.12 -31.44
N PHE A 537 25.74 -8.33 -31.85
CA PHE A 537 26.86 -8.69 -30.97
C PHE A 537 27.84 -7.54 -30.87
N TYR A 538 28.03 -7.05 -29.66
CA TYR A 538 28.87 -5.90 -29.36
C TYR A 538 30.01 -6.26 -28.43
N ASN A 539 31.18 -5.75 -28.78
CA ASN A 539 32.40 -5.93 -28.02
C ASN A 539 32.82 -4.67 -27.30
N HIS A 540 31.91 -4.09 -26.52
CA HIS A 540 32.14 -2.76 -25.97
C HIS A 540 33.03 -2.78 -24.72
N ASP A 541 33.32 -3.92 -24.11
CA ASP A 541 34.33 -3.95 -23.04
C ASP A 541 35.75 -4.01 -23.63
N SER A 542 36.46 -2.88 -23.66
CA SER A 542 37.74 -2.77 -24.38
C SER A 542 38.96 -3.29 -23.61
N ASP A 543 38.79 -3.69 -22.35
CA ASP A 543 39.91 -3.95 -21.44
C ASP A 543 40.16 -5.45 -21.21
N ASN A 544 39.13 -6.31 -21.35
CA ASN A 544 39.24 -7.77 -21.22
C ASN A 544 38.00 -8.52 -21.75
N ASP A 545 37.57 -8.23 -22.98
CA ASP A 545 36.46 -8.95 -23.60
C ASP A 545 36.77 -10.43 -23.82
N THR A 546 35.78 -11.29 -23.56
CA THR A 546 35.90 -12.72 -23.88
C THR A 546 34.55 -13.28 -24.26
N TYR A 547 34.52 -13.99 -25.38
CA TYR A 547 33.35 -14.73 -25.84
C TYR A 547 33.56 -16.22 -25.60
N GLY A 548 32.58 -16.85 -24.99
CA GLY A 548 32.40 -18.30 -24.98
C GLY A 548 31.72 -18.79 -26.27
N THR A 549 31.07 -19.94 -26.19
CA THR A 549 30.38 -20.54 -27.34
C THR A 549 28.96 -19.99 -27.47
N PHE A 550 28.62 -19.52 -28.67
CA PHE A 550 27.25 -19.18 -29.04
C PHE A 550 26.67 -20.22 -29.98
N THR A 551 25.48 -20.73 -29.65
CA THR A 551 24.70 -21.62 -30.53
C THR A 551 23.57 -20.82 -31.16
N LEU A 552 23.62 -20.57 -32.47
CA LEU A 552 22.64 -19.76 -33.20
C LEU A 552 21.76 -20.66 -34.09
N GLY A 553 20.92 -21.46 -33.44
CA GLY A 553 20.14 -22.52 -34.05
C GLY A 553 20.86 -23.88 -34.02
N SER A 554 20.09 -24.94 -34.17
CA SER A 554 20.58 -26.31 -34.39
C SER A 554 19.63 -27.03 -35.35
N SER A 555 20.04 -28.19 -35.87
CA SER A 555 19.18 -28.96 -36.78
C SER A 555 17.85 -29.31 -36.09
N GLY A 556 16.73 -28.90 -36.68
CA GLY A 556 15.39 -29.06 -36.12
C GLY A 556 15.00 -28.04 -35.04
N ASN A 557 15.87 -27.08 -34.71
CA ASN A 557 15.59 -25.96 -33.80
C ASN A 557 16.17 -24.64 -34.36
N GLU A 558 16.04 -24.43 -35.66
CA GLU A 558 16.51 -23.24 -36.37
C GLU A 558 15.80 -21.98 -35.87
N ASN A 559 16.49 -20.83 -35.91
CA ASN A 559 15.81 -19.55 -35.74
C ASN A 559 15.20 -19.11 -37.07
N ASN A 560 13.98 -18.58 -37.05
CA ASN A 560 13.30 -18.05 -38.22
C ASN A 560 13.39 -16.52 -38.27
N PHE A 561 13.94 -15.98 -39.37
CA PHE A 561 14.02 -14.54 -39.64
C PHE A 561 13.07 -14.18 -40.79
N ASN A 562 11.97 -13.53 -40.47
CA ASN A 562 10.98 -13.11 -41.46
C ASN A 562 11.43 -11.85 -42.22
N THR A 563 10.75 -11.56 -43.32
CA THR A 563 11.06 -10.41 -44.19
C THR A 563 11.00 -9.08 -43.44
N GLY A 564 11.78 -8.09 -43.89
CA GLY A 564 11.77 -6.73 -43.34
C GLY A 564 12.83 -6.47 -42.25
N ILE A 565 13.67 -7.46 -41.95
CA ILE A 565 14.87 -7.29 -41.10
C ILE A 565 16.07 -7.05 -42.02
N ALA A 566 16.79 -5.94 -41.83
CA ALA A 566 17.96 -5.59 -42.65
C ALA A 566 19.19 -6.45 -42.32
N ASN A 567 19.46 -6.64 -41.02
CA ASN A 567 20.58 -7.45 -40.55
C ASN A 567 20.06 -8.60 -39.69
N PHE A 568 20.14 -9.85 -40.14
CA PHE A 568 19.76 -10.99 -39.30
C PHE A 568 20.72 -11.14 -38.12
N ILE A 569 22.02 -11.03 -38.42
CA ILE A 569 23.10 -11.03 -37.44
C ILE A 569 24.02 -9.86 -37.78
N ALA A 570 24.29 -9.00 -36.81
CA ALA A 570 25.26 -7.92 -36.90
C ALA A 570 26.35 -8.13 -35.86
N LEU A 571 27.60 -7.97 -36.29
CA LEU A 571 28.76 -7.87 -35.42
C LEU A 571 29.20 -6.41 -35.40
N ASP A 572 29.53 -5.90 -34.21
CA ASP A 572 29.97 -4.53 -34.03
C ASP A 572 31.22 -4.20 -34.87
N PRO A 573 31.14 -3.22 -35.78
CA PRO A 573 32.28 -2.79 -36.58
C PRO A 573 33.17 -1.75 -35.87
N SER A 574 32.79 -1.32 -34.66
CA SER A 574 33.45 -0.24 -33.94
C SER A 574 34.84 -0.64 -33.44
N ALA A 575 35.78 0.29 -33.47
CA ALA A 575 37.11 0.14 -32.89
C ALA A 575 37.40 1.28 -31.91
N GLY A 576 38.11 0.99 -30.81
CA GLY A 576 38.50 1.97 -29.79
C GLY A 576 37.78 1.81 -28.45
N PRO A 577 38.15 2.61 -27.44
CA PRO A 577 37.59 2.51 -26.09
C PRO A 577 36.12 2.91 -26.08
N SER A 578 35.27 2.14 -25.40
CA SER A 578 33.88 2.52 -25.16
C SER A 578 33.72 3.08 -23.75
N TRP A 579 33.02 4.21 -23.59
CA TRP A 579 32.85 4.84 -22.28
C TRP A 579 31.90 4.03 -21.37
N PRO A 580 32.13 3.94 -20.05
CA PRO A 580 31.42 3.04 -19.11
C PRO A 580 29.88 3.10 -19.16
N SER A 581 29.29 4.22 -19.59
CA SER A 581 27.83 4.45 -19.60
C SER A 581 27.25 4.90 -20.95
N ALA A 582 28.07 5.04 -22.00
CA ALA A 582 27.63 5.56 -23.29
C ALA A 582 27.69 4.46 -24.35
N PHE A 583 26.53 4.05 -24.85
CA PHE A 583 26.40 3.19 -26.02
C PHE A 583 26.70 4.02 -27.28
N PRO A 584 27.51 3.57 -28.24
CA PRO A 584 27.51 4.15 -29.57
C PRO A 584 26.21 3.73 -30.27
N GLY A 585 25.28 4.67 -30.44
CA GLY A 585 24.03 4.50 -31.20
C GLY A 585 22.79 4.29 -30.33
N LYS A 586 22.04 5.36 -30.12
CA LYS A 586 20.60 5.25 -29.87
C LYS A 586 19.90 4.79 -31.13
#